data_AF-A0A837P4V4-F1
#
_entry.id   AF-A0A837P4V4-F1
#
_cell.length_a   1.000
_cell.length_b   1.000
_cell.length_c   1.000
_cell.angle_alpha   90.00
_cell.angle_beta   90.00
_cell.angle_gamma   90.00
#
_symmetry.space_group_name_H-M   'P 1'
#
loop_
_entity.id
_entity.type
_entity.pdbx_description
1 polymer ?
#
loop_
_entity_poly.entity_id
_entity_poly.type
_entity_poly.pdbx_seq_one_letter_code
_entity_poly.pdbx_strand_id
1 'polypeptide(L)'
;MTQYPKLTISDRLNQQRERLPLADLQETFKESWTVNETWQVTFAITDSLAYEQAIQLLDVQNIVHYDGQSYVITQCTKTVSSGLSVYEVTASHLFYRLANNVRQNNIKTGTLTYGLADAVNFMIDSNDQGITAKFIGDFPRIKIENLGNTSFSKFLQDYTSKFNASYILDNRQIIFYCRSYLEQQPVIDTLFYQHDVEDIKLSLDTTSLVNEVHCLGKPIEQNSSDNNTPDKYQVDFTYRDNTSVNKWGLQRGDPLSDERFADQASMTEYAQQTIQAQPIVTLTTTAWNIAIRQCETVRLIMPNLDWQTTVTLNGFERNPFNPFALPTITFDNASLAVNDINVAMFKHITNAHDNVGKTMTQLQAVLGDLQDGDLITDDDTIDKLNELGEIS
;
A
#
# COMPACT_ATOMS: atom_id res chain seq x y z
N MET A 1 9.71 -31.39 -9.52
CA MET A 1 9.10 -31.65 -8.21
C MET A 1 8.95 -30.29 -7.55
N THR A 2 7.72 -29.78 -7.40
CA THR A 2 7.48 -28.48 -6.77
C THR A 2 7.80 -28.60 -5.29
N GLN A 3 8.73 -27.80 -4.78
CA GLN A 3 9.08 -27.78 -3.38
C GLN A 3 8.23 -26.73 -2.67
N TYR A 4 7.27 -27.18 -1.85
CA TYR A 4 6.45 -26.27 -1.05
C TYR A 4 7.24 -25.73 0.15
N PRO A 5 6.94 -24.49 0.60
CA PRO A 5 7.51 -23.98 1.84
C PRO A 5 7.07 -24.84 3.02
N LYS A 6 7.94 -24.96 4.02
CA LYS A 6 7.63 -25.72 5.23
C LYS A 6 6.68 -24.92 6.11
N LEU A 7 5.52 -25.51 6.42
CA LEU A 7 4.56 -24.95 7.37
C LEU A 7 4.20 -25.98 8.44
N THR A 8 4.30 -25.57 9.70
CA THR A 8 4.00 -26.39 10.88
C THR A 8 3.39 -25.53 11.97
N ILE A 9 2.61 -26.14 12.85
CA ILE A 9 2.04 -25.50 14.03
C ILE A 9 2.67 -26.08 15.29
N SER A 10 2.87 -25.27 16.32
CA SER A 10 3.32 -25.72 17.63
C SER A 10 2.49 -25.10 18.74
N ASP A 11 2.49 -25.74 19.91
CA ASP A 11 2.06 -25.08 21.12
C ASP A 11 2.97 -23.87 21.41
N ARG A 12 2.51 -22.97 22.30
CA ARG A 12 3.25 -21.77 22.66
C ARG A 12 4.67 -22.04 23.19
N LEU A 13 4.88 -23.15 23.89
CA LEU A 13 6.20 -23.51 24.44
C LEU A 13 7.06 -24.31 23.45
N ASN A 14 6.53 -24.60 22.25
CA ASN A 14 7.18 -25.39 21.21
C ASN A 14 7.64 -26.78 21.73
N GLN A 15 6.83 -27.36 22.61
CA GLN A 15 6.96 -28.73 23.14
C GLN A 15 6.29 -29.77 22.23
N GLN A 16 5.23 -29.36 21.54
CA GLN A 16 4.52 -30.16 20.55
C GLN A 16 4.52 -29.42 19.22
N ARG A 17 4.75 -30.14 18.12
CA ARG A 17 4.82 -29.54 16.79
C ARG A 17 4.33 -30.50 15.73
N GLU A 18 3.37 -30.03 14.95
CA GLU A 18 2.66 -30.83 13.95
C GLU A 18 2.67 -30.18 12.57
N ARG A 19 2.47 -31.00 11.54
CA ARG A 19 2.24 -30.54 10.17
C ARG A 19 0.75 -30.31 9.94
N LEU A 20 0.43 -29.36 9.07
CA LEU A 20 -0.95 -29.10 8.64
C LEU A 20 -1.26 -29.79 7.30
N PRO A 21 -2.55 -30.11 7.02
CA PRO A 21 -2.97 -30.78 5.79
C PRO A 21 -2.69 -29.92 4.56
N LEU A 22 -1.85 -30.41 3.65
CA LEU A 22 -1.48 -29.69 2.42
C LEU A 22 -2.70 -29.40 1.53
N ALA A 23 -3.67 -30.31 1.44
CA ALA A 23 -4.85 -30.13 0.61
C ALA A 23 -5.66 -28.89 1.01
N ASP A 24 -5.85 -28.66 2.32
CA ASP A 24 -6.54 -27.47 2.81
C ASP A 24 -5.70 -26.19 2.56
N LEU A 25 -4.38 -26.27 2.74
CA LEU A 25 -3.48 -25.13 2.51
C LEU A 25 -3.43 -24.69 1.04
N GLN A 26 -3.49 -25.64 0.10
CA GLN A 26 -3.56 -25.36 -1.33
C GLN A 26 -4.79 -24.52 -1.70
N GLU A 27 -5.90 -24.69 -1.00
CA GLU A 27 -7.12 -23.94 -1.30
C GLU A 27 -7.23 -22.65 -0.48
N THR A 28 -6.73 -22.64 0.76
CA THR A 28 -7.12 -21.61 1.75
C THR A 28 -5.99 -20.76 2.29
N PHE A 29 -4.73 -21.17 2.14
CA PHE A 29 -3.63 -20.43 2.74
C PHE A 29 -3.43 -19.08 2.03
N LYS A 30 -3.22 -18.04 2.83
CA LYS A 30 -2.86 -16.72 2.34
C LYS A 30 -1.81 -16.11 3.27
N GLU A 31 -0.70 -15.66 2.69
CA GLU A 31 0.22 -14.74 3.33
C GLU A 31 -0.12 -13.32 2.86
N SER A 32 -0.39 -12.41 3.80
CA SER A 32 -0.63 -11.00 3.52
C SER A 32 0.41 -10.14 4.23
N TRP A 33 1.03 -9.24 3.49
CA TRP A 33 1.97 -8.25 4.00
C TRP A 33 1.63 -6.85 3.47
N THR A 34 1.70 -5.85 4.35
CA THR A 34 1.60 -4.43 4.05
C THR A 34 2.66 -3.71 4.87
N VAL A 35 3.52 -2.91 4.22
CA VAL A 35 4.64 -2.22 4.85
C VAL A 35 4.17 -1.42 6.07
N ASN A 36 4.93 -1.51 7.16
CA ASN A 36 4.67 -0.84 8.43
C ASN A 36 3.31 -1.11 9.09
N GLU A 37 2.48 -2.01 8.56
CA GLU A 37 1.12 -2.22 9.01
C GLU A 37 0.89 -3.68 9.39
N THR A 38 0.86 -4.58 8.40
CA THR A 38 0.42 -5.96 8.59
C THR A 38 1.44 -6.96 8.06
N TRP A 39 1.64 -8.05 8.79
CA TRP A 39 2.21 -9.28 8.27
C TRP A 39 1.57 -10.47 8.96
N GLN A 40 0.82 -11.26 8.21
CA GLN A 40 0.04 -12.34 8.76
C GLN A 40 -0.12 -13.48 7.78
N VAL A 41 -0.49 -14.64 8.32
CA VAL A 41 -0.94 -15.79 7.55
C VAL A 41 -2.38 -16.13 7.97
N THR A 42 -3.20 -16.48 7.00
CA THR A 42 -4.56 -17.00 7.22
C THR A 42 -4.73 -18.32 6.49
N PHE A 43 -5.49 -19.23 7.05
CA PHE A 43 -5.83 -20.51 6.42
C PHE A 43 -7.03 -21.14 7.13
N ALA A 44 -7.68 -22.11 6.48
CA ALA A 44 -8.75 -22.88 7.08
C ALA A 44 -8.41 -24.37 7.06
N ILE A 45 -8.64 -25.08 8.17
CA ILE A 45 -8.33 -26.51 8.31
C ILE A 45 -9.60 -27.30 8.56
N THR A 46 -9.82 -28.34 7.76
CA THR A 46 -10.96 -29.24 7.91
C THR A 46 -10.66 -30.28 9.00
N ASP A 47 -11.58 -30.43 9.94
CA ASP A 47 -11.47 -31.39 11.04
C ASP A 47 -11.42 -32.83 10.49
N SER A 48 -10.37 -33.57 10.84
CA SER A 48 -10.16 -34.94 10.40
C SER A 48 -9.28 -35.71 11.37
N LEU A 49 -9.59 -37.01 11.54
CA LEU A 49 -8.85 -37.91 12.43
C LEU A 49 -7.36 -38.02 12.06
N ALA A 50 -7.02 -37.85 10.78
CA ALA A 50 -5.63 -37.92 10.32
C ALA A 50 -4.74 -36.77 10.83
N TYR A 51 -5.34 -35.66 11.27
CA TYR A 51 -4.64 -34.45 11.73
C TYR A 51 -5.07 -34.02 13.14
N GLU A 52 -5.63 -34.94 13.94
CA GLU A 52 -6.17 -34.65 15.28
C GLU A 52 -5.18 -33.88 16.18
N GLN A 53 -3.90 -34.28 16.20
CA GLN A 53 -2.87 -33.62 17.00
C GLN A 53 -2.60 -32.18 16.52
N ALA A 54 -2.61 -31.95 15.20
CA ALA A 54 -2.45 -30.61 14.65
C ALA A 54 -3.66 -29.73 14.96
N ILE A 55 -4.86 -30.31 14.91
CA ILE A 55 -6.12 -29.61 15.22
C ILE A 55 -6.17 -29.17 16.69
N GLN A 56 -5.67 -29.97 17.62
CA GLN A 56 -5.54 -29.59 19.03
C GLN A 56 -4.62 -28.37 19.25
N LEU A 57 -3.72 -28.10 18.30
CA LEU A 57 -2.83 -26.94 18.35
C LEU A 57 -3.43 -25.68 17.69
N LEU A 58 -4.58 -25.78 17.00
CA LEU A 58 -5.30 -24.64 16.42
C LEU A 58 -6.04 -23.84 17.50
N ASP A 59 -5.26 -23.17 18.35
CA ASP A 59 -5.76 -22.34 19.44
C ASP A 59 -5.00 -21.02 19.50
N VAL A 60 -5.63 -20.00 20.08
CA VAL A 60 -5.03 -18.67 20.22
C VAL A 60 -3.75 -18.75 21.06
N GLN A 61 -2.77 -17.91 20.73
CA GLN A 61 -1.42 -17.87 21.30
C GLN A 61 -0.48 -19.03 20.92
N ASN A 62 -0.95 -20.07 20.23
CA ASN A 62 -0.06 -21.06 19.61
C ASN A 62 0.65 -20.48 18.38
N ILE A 63 1.71 -21.16 17.93
CA ILE A 63 2.65 -20.62 16.95
C ILE A 63 2.57 -21.35 15.62
N VAL A 64 2.33 -20.62 14.55
CA VAL A 64 2.52 -21.07 13.18
C VAL A 64 3.94 -20.73 12.76
N HIS A 65 4.67 -21.71 12.25
CA HIS A 65 6.01 -21.55 11.71
C HIS A 65 5.95 -21.70 10.20
N TYR A 66 6.33 -20.66 9.47
CA TYR A 66 6.25 -20.61 8.01
C TYR A 66 7.42 -19.78 7.47
N ASP A 67 8.12 -20.34 6.47
CA ASP A 67 9.24 -19.71 5.75
C ASP A 67 10.33 -19.07 6.66
N GLY A 68 10.69 -19.78 7.74
CA GLY A 68 11.69 -19.32 8.72
C GLY A 68 11.18 -18.26 9.70
N GLN A 69 9.93 -17.82 9.57
CA GLN A 69 9.27 -16.87 10.45
C GLN A 69 8.26 -17.55 11.37
N SER A 70 7.96 -16.87 12.48
CA SER A 70 6.98 -17.31 13.48
C SER A 70 5.79 -16.35 13.51
N TYR A 71 4.59 -16.90 13.60
CA TYR A 71 3.33 -16.17 13.65
C TYR A 71 2.52 -16.68 14.84
N VAL A 72 1.91 -15.77 15.59
CA VAL A 72 1.09 -16.07 16.77
C VAL A 72 -0.36 -16.12 16.31
N ILE A 73 -1.08 -17.20 16.60
CA ILE A 73 -2.51 -17.29 16.33
C ILE A 73 -3.24 -16.26 17.19
N THR A 74 -3.84 -15.27 16.53
CA THR A 74 -4.60 -14.19 17.17
C THR A 74 -6.11 -14.45 17.10
N GLN A 75 -6.56 -15.22 16.09
CA GLN A 75 -7.94 -15.64 15.94
C GLN A 75 -7.98 -17.10 15.48
N CYS A 76 -8.90 -17.87 16.06
CA CYS A 76 -9.25 -19.21 15.60
C CYS A 76 -10.77 -19.37 15.76
N THR A 77 -11.47 -19.51 14.64
CA THR A 77 -12.93 -19.67 14.61
C THR A 77 -13.25 -21.08 14.15
N LYS A 78 -13.96 -21.85 14.97
CA LYS A 78 -14.49 -23.16 14.58
C LYS A 78 -15.91 -23.00 14.04
N THR A 79 -16.11 -23.31 12.77
CA THR A 79 -17.41 -23.35 12.12
C THR A 79 -17.85 -24.80 11.94
N VAL A 80 -19.08 -25.14 12.32
CA VAL A 80 -19.67 -26.47 12.12
C VAL A 80 -20.88 -26.34 11.21
N SER A 81 -20.83 -26.99 10.05
CA SER A 81 -21.91 -26.98 9.06
C SER A 81 -22.05 -28.35 8.42
N SER A 82 -23.29 -28.87 8.34
CA SER A 82 -23.59 -30.18 7.73
C SER A 82 -22.75 -31.35 8.26
N GLY A 83 -22.35 -31.31 9.53
CA GLY A 83 -21.51 -32.34 10.17
C GLY A 83 -20.01 -32.22 9.89
N LEU A 84 -19.59 -31.22 9.11
CA LEU A 84 -18.18 -30.88 8.89
C LEU A 84 -17.77 -29.74 9.82
N SER A 85 -16.63 -29.88 10.49
CA SER A 85 -16.02 -28.80 11.27
C SER A 85 -14.83 -28.22 10.50
N VAL A 86 -14.72 -26.90 10.45
CA VAL A 86 -13.62 -26.16 9.83
C VAL A 86 -13.09 -25.12 10.82
N TYR A 87 -11.78 -25.02 10.94
CA TYR A 87 -11.09 -24.05 11.79
C TYR A 87 -10.47 -22.96 10.91
N GLU A 88 -10.99 -21.75 10.99
CA GLU A 88 -10.47 -20.57 10.29
C GLU A 88 -9.49 -19.85 11.19
N VAL A 89 -8.22 -19.77 10.77
CA VAL A 89 -7.12 -19.28 11.59
C VAL A 89 -6.54 -18.00 10.98
N THR A 90 -6.34 -17.01 11.84
CA THR A 90 -5.51 -15.82 11.55
C THR A 90 -4.34 -15.81 12.52
N ALA A 91 -3.11 -15.74 11.99
CA ALA A 91 -1.90 -15.63 12.78
C ALA A 91 -1.05 -14.44 12.34
N SER A 92 -0.83 -13.50 13.27
CA SER A 92 -0.03 -12.30 13.04
C SER A 92 1.45 -12.55 13.37
N HIS A 93 2.37 -11.93 12.64
CA HIS A 93 3.81 -12.13 12.85
C HIS A 93 4.22 -11.94 14.32
N LEU A 94 5.07 -12.83 14.84
CA LEU A 94 5.47 -12.91 16.25
C LEU A 94 5.94 -11.57 16.81
N PHE A 95 6.68 -10.82 16.00
CA PHE A 95 7.23 -9.53 16.38
C PHE A 95 6.19 -8.56 16.94
N TYR A 96 4.96 -8.52 16.41
CA TYR A 96 3.92 -7.60 16.89
C TYR A 96 3.57 -7.85 18.37
N ARG A 97 3.46 -9.13 18.77
CA ARG A 97 3.26 -9.50 20.18
C ARG A 97 4.45 -9.08 21.05
N LEU A 98 5.67 -9.30 20.56
CA LEU A 98 6.89 -8.92 21.29
C LEU A 98 6.99 -7.39 21.45
N ALA A 99 6.79 -6.63 20.37
CA ALA A 99 6.87 -5.17 20.38
C ALA A 99 5.80 -4.53 21.28
N ASN A 100 4.63 -5.15 21.39
CA ASN A 100 3.60 -4.72 22.33
C ASN A 100 3.99 -4.97 23.80
N ASN A 101 4.76 -6.04 24.06
CA ASN A 101 5.23 -6.37 25.41
C ASN A 101 6.45 -5.56 25.85
N VAL A 102 7.28 -5.05 24.92
CA VAL A 102 8.36 -4.13 25.26
C VAL A 102 7.79 -2.81 25.78
N ARG A 103 8.10 -2.49 27.05
CA ARG A 103 7.67 -1.27 27.73
C ARG A 103 8.87 -0.41 28.11
N GLN A 104 8.85 0.85 27.67
CA GLN A 104 9.77 1.87 28.17
C GLN A 104 9.02 2.74 29.17
N ASN A 105 9.28 2.53 30.46
CA ASN A 105 8.59 3.26 31.54
C ASN A 105 9.26 4.59 31.88
N ASN A 106 10.54 4.77 31.51
CA ASN A 106 11.21 6.05 31.67
C ASN A 106 10.73 7.04 30.61
N ILE A 107 10.81 8.33 30.94
CA ILE A 107 10.43 9.43 30.05
C ILE A 107 11.65 10.34 29.85
N LYS A 108 11.94 10.68 28.59
CA LYS A 108 12.80 11.81 28.26
C LYS A 108 11.95 13.07 28.21
N THR A 109 11.87 13.75 29.36
CA THR A 109 10.98 14.90 29.56
C THR A 109 11.32 16.08 28.64
N GLY A 110 10.27 16.74 28.15
CA GLY A 110 10.36 17.91 27.27
C GLY A 110 10.31 17.56 25.79
N THR A 111 10.31 18.59 24.95
CA THR A 111 10.41 18.46 23.49
C THR A 111 11.87 18.42 23.08
N LEU A 112 12.34 17.26 22.64
CA LEU A 112 13.73 17.05 22.21
C LEU A 112 13.77 16.52 20.77
N THR A 113 14.90 16.76 20.09
CA THR A 113 15.12 16.33 18.71
C THR A 113 15.87 15.01 18.68
N TYR A 114 15.29 13.99 18.06
CA TYR A 114 15.84 12.62 17.98
C TYR A 114 16.09 12.19 16.54
N GLY A 115 17.15 11.40 16.33
CA GLY A 115 17.21 10.51 15.17
C GLY A 115 16.46 9.21 15.45
N LEU A 116 16.07 8.48 14.40
CA LEU A 116 15.33 7.22 14.55
C LEU A 116 16.09 6.21 15.43
N ALA A 117 17.40 6.04 15.19
CA ALA A 117 18.23 5.11 15.95
C ALA A 117 18.27 5.46 17.44
N ASP A 118 18.46 6.74 17.79
CA ASP A 118 18.48 7.20 19.18
C ASP A 118 17.14 6.90 19.88
N ALA A 119 16.03 7.21 19.22
CA ALA A 119 14.69 7.02 19.76
C ALA A 119 14.35 5.53 19.92
N VAL A 120 14.61 4.71 18.90
CA VAL A 120 14.37 3.26 18.94
C VAL A 120 15.24 2.61 20.01
N ASN A 121 16.53 2.92 20.07
CA ASN A 121 17.45 2.34 21.06
C ASN A 121 17.02 2.69 22.49
N PHE A 122 16.49 3.90 22.72
CA PHE A 122 15.88 4.23 24.01
C PHE A 122 14.61 3.41 24.27
N MET A 123 13.73 3.24 23.27
CA MET A 123 12.47 2.49 23.43
C MET A 123 12.67 1.00 23.71
N ILE A 124 13.73 0.40 23.18
CA ILE A 124 14.06 -1.02 23.36
C ILE A 124 15.19 -1.27 24.39
N ASP A 125 15.61 -0.22 25.10
CA ASP A 125 16.67 -0.34 26.10
C ASP A 125 16.29 -1.36 27.18
N SER A 126 17.21 -2.29 27.44
CA SER A 126 17.03 -3.38 28.41
C SER A 126 15.72 -4.19 28.26
N ASN A 127 15.22 -4.33 27.03
CA ASN A 127 13.99 -5.07 26.77
C ASN A 127 14.13 -6.58 27.05
N ASP A 128 13.10 -7.17 27.67
CA ASP A 128 13.05 -8.58 28.07
C ASP A 128 12.49 -9.51 26.98
N GLN A 129 12.05 -8.95 25.85
CA GLN A 129 11.51 -9.70 24.72
C GLN A 129 12.59 -10.12 23.70
N GLY A 130 13.82 -9.62 23.88
CA GLY A 130 14.96 -9.90 22.99
C GLY A 130 14.86 -9.24 21.61
N ILE A 131 14.13 -8.12 21.51
CA ILE A 131 14.02 -7.33 20.29
C ILE A 131 15.35 -6.62 20.01
N THR A 132 15.74 -6.63 18.74
CA THR A 132 16.92 -5.91 18.23
C THR A 132 16.55 -5.08 17.02
N ALA A 133 17.26 -3.97 16.80
CA ALA A 133 17.03 -3.07 15.67
C ALA A 133 18.28 -2.90 14.80
N LYS A 134 18.07 -2.76 13.48
CA LYS A 134 19.07 -2.34 12.50
C LYS A 134 18.54 -1.14 11.71
N PHE A 135 19.43 -0.28 11.27
CA PHE A 135 19.10 0.96 10.57
C PHE A 135 19.92 1.05 9.28
N ILE A 136 19.25 1.24 8.15
CA ILE A 136 19.86 1.29 6.83
C ILE A 136 19.42 2.58 6.14
N GLY A 137 20.39 3.41 5.77
CA GLY A 137 20.17 4.74 5.20
C GLY A 137 20.11 5.86 6.24
N ASP A 138 19.93 7.09 5.74
CA ASP A 138 19.96 8.30 6.55
C ASP A 138 18.56 8.79 6.88
N PHE A 139 18.17 8.67 8.16
CA PHE A 139 16.86 9.08 8.64
C PHE A 139 16.85 10.55 9.06
N PRO A 140 15.75 11.29 8.80
CA PRO A 140 15.57 12.65 9.32
C PRO A 140 15.54 12.65 10.85
N ARG A 141 15.75 13.83 11.43
CA ARG A 141 15.56 14.06 12.85
C ARG A 141 14.21 14.73 13.08
N ILE A 142 13.48 14.28 14.10
CA ILE A 142 12.16 14.84 14.43
C ILE A 142 12.12 15.29 15.89
N LYS A 143 11.21 16.23 16.19
CA LYS A 143 10.91 16.62 17.57
C LYS A 143 9.89 15.65 18.16
N ILE A 144 10.22 15.07 19.31
CA ILE A 144 9.32 14.22 20.10
C ILE A 144 9.21 14.83 21.50
N GLU A 145 7.98 14.99 21.96
CA GLU A 145 7.72 15.41 23.33
C GLU A 145 7.59 14.19 24.24
N ASN A 146 8.26 14.22 25.40
CA ASN A 146 8.11 13.23 26.46
C ASN A 146 8.27 11.78 25.95
N LEU A 147 9.31 11.52 25.15
CA LEU A 147 9.58 10.20 24.57
C LEU A 147 9.68 9.15 25.70
N GLY A 148 8.84 8.12 25.65
CA GLY A 148 8.79 7.04 26.64
C GLY A 148 7.39 6.85 27.23
N ASN A 149 7.32 6.20 28.39
CA ASN A 149 6.07 5.79 29.06
C ASN A 149 5.04 5.13 28.12
N THR A 150 5.51 4.27 27.21
CA THR A 150 4.67 3.64 26.19
C THR A 150 5.23 2.28 25.76
N SER A 151 4.47 1.52 24.96
CA SER A 151 4.98 0.29 24.34
C SER A 151 5.79 0.62 23.08
N PHE A 152 6.73 -0.27 22.73
CA PHE A 152 7.45 -0.12 21.47
C PHE A 152 6.51 -0.19 20.26
N SER A 153 5.45 -1.03 20.33
CA SER A 153 4.40 -1.05 19.30
C SER A 153 3.73 0.31 19.09
N LYS A 154 3.41 1.05 20.16
CA LYS A 154 2.78 2.37 20.04
C LYS A 154 3.75 3.40 19.48
N PHE A 155 5.02 3.33 19.89
CA PHE A 155 6.07 4.16 19.28
C PHE A 155 6.17 3.94 17.76
N LEU A 156 6.16 2.68 17.30
CA LEU A 156 6.21 2.36 15.87
C LEU A 156 5.02 2.99 15.12
N GLN A 157 3.81 2.89 15.67
CA GLN A 157 2.61 3.49 15.07
C GLN A 157 2.70 5.02 14.99
N ASP A 158 3.22 5.68 16.02
CA ASP A 158 3.18 7.14 16.12
C ASP A 158 4.29 7.87 15.37
N TYR A 159 5.43 7.21 15.19
CA TYR A 159 6.67 7.89 14.77
C TYR A 159 7.35 7.31 13.53
N THR A 160 7.09 6.05 13.14
CA THR A 160 7.81 5.42 12.00
C THR A 160 7.66 6.23 10.71
N SER A 161 6.44 6.66 10.38
CA SER A 161 6.16 7.48 9.19
C SER A 161 6.82 8.86 9.26
N LYS A 162 6.87 9.48 10.46
CA LYS A 162 7.52 10.79 10.68
C LYS A 162 9.03 10.73 10.45
N PHE A 163 9.64 9.56 10.61
CA PHE A 163 11.04 9.31 10.27
C PHE A 163 11.25 8.91 8.81
N ASN A 164 10.23 8.93 7.94
CA ASN A 164 10.30 8.41 6.56
C ASN A 164 10.90 7.00 6.49
N ALA A 165 10.56 6.17 7.48
CA ALA A 165 11.11 4.84 7.63
C ALA A 165 10.12 3.77 7.19
N SER A 166 10.63 2.75 6.50
CA SER A 166 9.95 1.47 6.26
C SER A 166 10.68 0.38 7.03
N TYR A 167 9.98 -0.63 7.55
CA TYR A 167 10.65 -1.74 8.25
C TYR A 167 10.27 -3.12 7.73
N ILE A 168 11.26 -4.02 7.84
CA ILE A 168 11.13 -5.46 7.63
C ILE A 168 11.37 -6.15 8.98
N LEU A 169 10.62 -7.23 9.21
CA LEU A 169 10.73 -8.02 10.43
C LEU A 169 11.44 -9.34 10.12
N ASP A 170 12.26 -9.80 11.05
CA ASP A 170 12.82 -11.15 11.05
C ASP A 170 12.78 -11.68 12.47
N ASN A 171 11.71 -12.42 12.78
CA ASN A 171 11.36 -12.93 14.11
C ASN A 171 11.42 -11.84 15.20
N ARG A 172 12.58 -11.63 15.83
CA ARG A 172 12.80 -10.63 16.89
C ARG A 172 13.59 -9.39 16.43
N GLN A 173 14.13 -9.41 15.22
CA GLN A 173 14.86 -8.29 14.63
C GLN A 173 13.91 -7.43 13.80
N ILE A 174 14.01 -6.11 13.97
CA ILE A 174 13.42 -5.13 13.08
C ILE A 174 14.53 -4.42 12.31
N ILE A 175 14.36 -4.29 11.00
CA ILE A 175 15.32 -3.62 10.11
C ILE A 175 14.61 -2.43 9.48
N PHE A 176 15.03 -1.23 9.86
CA PHE A 176 14.52 0.01 9.28
C PHE A 176 15.32 0.40 8.05
N TYR A 177 14.62 0.83 7.02
CA TYR A 177 15.14 1.39 5.78
C TYR A 177 14.61 2.82 5.61
N CYS A 178 15.50 3.76 5.31
CA CYS A 178 15.06 5.09 4.91
C CYS A 178 14.50 5.05 3.49
N ARG A 179 13.45 5.82 3.23
CA ARG A 179 12.85 5.97 1.89
C ARG A 179 13.88 6.30 0.80
N SER A 180 14.78 7.26 1.06
CA SER A 180 15.79 7.66 0.07
C SER A 180 16.77 6.53 -0.27
N TYR A 181 17.04 5.63 0.69
CA TYR A 181 17.86 4.44 0.44
C TYR A 181 17.12 3.43 -0.45
N LEU A 182 15.82 3.22 -0.19
CA LEU A 182 14.98 2.33 -1.00
C LEU A 182 14.85 2.83 -2.44
N GLU A 183 14.66 4.14 -2.64
CA GLU A 183 14.57 4.76 -3.96
C GLU A 183 15.88 4.65 -4.78
N GLN A 184 17.01 4.40 -4.12
CA GLN A 184 18.31 4.19 -4.77
C GLN A 184 18.62 2.71 -5.01
N GLN A 185 17.79 1.78 -4.52
CA GLN A 185 18.03 0.36 -4.73
C GLN A 185 17.90 0.01 -6.21
N PRO A 186 18.71 -0.95 -6.69
CA PRO A 186 18.58 -1.40 -8.07
C PRO A 186 17.19 -1.99 -8.29
N VAL A 187 16.66 -1.73 -9.48
CA VAL A 187 15.47 -2.43 -9.97
C VAL A 187 15.80 -3.92 -10.03
N ILE A 188 15.09 -4.71 -9.22
CA ILE A 188 15.34 -6.16 -9.13
C ILE A 188 14.68 -6.93 -10.28
N ASP A 189 13.61 -6.38 -10.85
CA ASP A 189 12.86 -7.02 -11.93
C ASP A 189 12.09 -5.99 -12.78
N THR A 190 11.74 -6.37 -14.00
CA THR A 190 10.90 -5.58 -14.91
C THR A 190 9.62 -6.35 -15.22
N LEU A 191 8.47 -5.71 -14.96
CA LEU A 191 7.14 -6.26 -15.20
C LEU A 191 6.53 -5.60 -16.42
N PHE A 192 6.20 -6.44 -17.41
CA PHE A 192 5.49 -6.02 -18.61
C PHE A 192 4.00 -6.31 -18.48
N TYR A 193 3.17 -5.27 -18.63
CA TYR A 193 1.72 -5.43 -18.74
C TYR A 193 1.34 -6.32 -19.93
N GLN A 194 0.40 -7.24 -19.71
CA GLN A 194 -0.05 -8.29 -20.65
C GLN A 194 0.98 -9.40 -20.94
N HIS A 195 2.09 -9.43 -20.21
CA HIS A 195 3.06 -10.54 -20.27
C HIS A 195 3.34 -11.10 -18.87
N ASP A 196 3.89 -10.28 -17.97
CA ASP A 196 4.20 -10.70 -16.60
C ASP A 196 3.08 -10.37 -15.63
N VAL A 197 2.28 -9.35 -15.94
CA VAL A 197 1.14 -8.93 -15.13
C VAL A 197 -0.15 -8.90 -15.93
N GLU A 198 -1.24 -9.42 -15.36
CA GLU A 198 -2.52 -9.56 -16.05
C GLU A 198 -3.30 -8.26 -16.09
N ASP A 199 -3.38 -7.61 -14.94
CA ASP A 199 -4.20 -6.43 -14.70
C ASP A 199 -3.40 -5.36 -14.00
N ILE A 200 -3.75 -4.10 -14.26
CA ILE A 200 -3.24 -2.97 -13.52
C ILE A 200 -4.44 -2.17 -13.07
N LYS A 201 -4.68 -2.18 -11.76
CA LYS A 201 -5.75 -1.41 -11.14
C LYS A 201 -5.14 -0.20 -10.44
N LEU A 202 -5.47 0.96 -10.97
CA LEU A 202 -5.19 2.26 -10.35
C LEU A 202 -6.41 2.70 -9.55
N SER A 203 -6.23 2.88 -8.24
CA SER A 203 -7.26 3.44 -7.36
C SER A 203 -6.81 4.80 -6.85
N LEU A 204 -7.73 5.77 -6.83
CA LEU A 204 -7.53 7.11 -6.29
C LEU A 204 -8.53 7.31 -5.15
N ASP A 205 -8.02 7.54 -3.94
CA ASP A 205 -8.82 7.78 -2.75
C ASP A 205 -8.59 9.21 -2.23
N THR A 206 -9.65 10.01 -2.21
CA THR A 206 -9.66 11.38 -1.67
C THR A 206 -10.33 11.48 -0.31
N THR A 207 -10.68 10.35 0.33
CA THR A 207 -11.41 10.34 1.60
C THR A 207 -10.67 11.08 2.71
N SER A 208 -9.33 10.98 2.72
CA SER A 208 -8.47 11.68 3.67
C SER A 208 -7.82 12.95 3.09
N LEU A 209 -8.22 13.40 1.89
CA LEU A 209 -7.62 14.56 1.22
C LEU A 209 -7.94 15.83 2.02
N VAL A 210 -6.90 16.48 2.54
CA VAL A 210 -7.00 17.76 3.26
C VAL A 210 -5.96 18.70 2.67
N ASN A 211 -6.41 19.85 2.18
CA ASN A 211 -5.56 20.86 1.53
C ASN A 211 -5.70 22.27 2.11
N GLU A 212 -6.53 22.44 3.13
CA GLU A 212 -6.60 23.62 3.97
C GLU A 212 -6.78 23.22 5.44
N VAL A 213 -5.97 23.77 6.34
CA VAL A 213 -6.09 23.59 7.79
C VAL A 213 -5.79 24.89 8.52
N HIS A 214 -6.47 25.07 9.65
CA HIS A 214 -6.16 26.16 10.57
C HIS A 214 -5.02 25.72 11.49
N CYS A 215 -3.91 26.45 11.51
CA CYS A 215 -2.71 26.13 12.28
C CYS A 215 -2.63 27.01 13.54
N LEU A 216 -2.58 26.36 14.70
CA LEU A 216 -2.52 26.98 16.03
C LEU A 216 -1.26 26.53 16.78
N GLY A 217 -0.36 27.45 17.09
CA GLY A 217 0.91 27.16 17.76
C GLY A 217 0.80 27.15 19.29
N LYS A 218 1.83 27.66 19.95
CA LYS A 218 1.84 27.80 21.42
C LYS A 218 0.71 28.71 21.92
N PRO A 219 -0.14 28.27 22.87
CA PRO A 219 -1.10 29.13 23.55
C PRO A 219 -0.43 30.31 24.23
N ILE A 220 -1.08 31.48 24.21
CA ILE A 220 -0.69 32.64 25.01
C ILE A 220 -1.55 32.61 26.28
N GLU A 221 -0.95 32.30 27.43
CA GLU A 221 -1.65 32.35 28.71
C GLU A 221 -2.15 33.78 28.97
N GLN A 222 -3.46 33.93 29.19
CA GLN A 222 -4.04 35.13 29.79
C GLN A 222 -4.28 34.90 31.27
N ASN A 223 -3.89 35.88 32.10
CA ASN A 223 -4.28 35.98 33.50
C ASN A 223 -5.77 36.36 33.64
N SER A 224 -6.69 35.54 33.12
CA SER A 224 -8.13 35.80 33.26
C SER A 224 -8.88 34.58 33.74
N SER A 225 -9.52 34.76 34.88
CA SER A 225 -10.21 33.79 35.72
C SER A 225 -11.57 33.36 35.18
N ASP A 226 -11.71 33.00 33.90
CA ASP A 226 -12.94 32.37 33.41
C ASP A 226 -12.70 31.55 32.12
N ASN A 227 -13.01 30.25 32.22
CA ASN A 227 -13.04 29.20 31.19
C ASN A 227 -11.72 28.84 30.48
N ASN A 228 -11.39 27.55 30.55
CA ASN A 228 -10.09 26.92 30.32
C ASN A 228 -9.69 26.78 28.83
N THR A 229 -10.09 27.71 27.95
CA THR A 229 -9.76 27.71 26.51
C THR A 229 -8.85 28.89 26.17
N PRO A 230 -7.66 28.68 25.57
CA PRO A 230 -6.81 29.80 25.16
C PRO A 230 -7.47 30.61 24.04
N ASP A 231 -7.72 31.89 24.28
CA ASP A 231 -8.29 32.81 23.28
C ASP A 231 -7.26 33.29 22.24
N LYS A 232 -5.96 33.05 22.48
CA LYS A 232 -4.87 33.51 21.59
C LYS A 232 -3.73 32.51 21.51
N TYR A 233 -3.13 32.42 20.34
CA TYR A 233 -1.97 31.59 20.04
C TYR A 233 -0.84 32.45 19.48
N GLN A 234 0.41 32.06 19.72
CA GLN A 234 1.59 32.74 19.17
C GLN A 234 1.67 32.63 17.64
N VAL A 235 1.13 31.53 17.11
CA VAL A 235 0.99 31.26 15.68
C VAL A 235 -0.48 30.94 15.44
N ASP A 236 -1.13 31.72 14.59
CA ASP A 236 -2.53 31.58 14.21
C ASP A 236 -2.67 31.98 12.74
N PHE A 237 -2.76 30.99 11.85
CA PHE A 237 -2.92 31.23 10.42
C PHE A 237 -3.54 30.03 9.71
N THR A 238 -4.11 30.25 8.53
CA THR A 238 -4.58 29.16 7.66
C THR A 238 -3.47 28.74 6.72
N TYR A 239 -3.09 27.47 6.77
CA TYR A 239 -2.26 26.84 5.75
C TYR A 239 -3.16 26.34 4.62
N ARG A 240 -2.78 26.63 3.36
CA ARG A 240 -3.48 26.17 2.16
C ARG A 240 -2.50 25.76 1.07
N ASP A 241 -2.66 24.55 0.56
CA ASP A 241 -1.99 24.11 -0.67
C ASP A 241 -2.82 24.52 -1.89
N ASN A 242 -2.48 25.67 -2.48
CA ASN A 242 -3.19 26.19 -3.66
C ASN A 242 -3.06 25.27 -4.88
N THR A 243 -1.95 24.54 -5.03
CA THR A 243 -1.75 23.59 -6.13
C THR A 243 -2.74 22.44 -6.03
N SER A 244 -2.89 21.89 -4.82
CA SER A 244 -3.93 20.90 -4.53
C SER A 244 -5.34 21.46 -4.73
N VAL A 245 -5.65 22.63 -4.17
CA VAL A 245 -6.99 23.23 -4.28
C VAL A 245 -7.40 23.45 -5.74
N ASN A 246 -6.48 23.93 -6.57
CA ASN A 246 -6.73 24.13 -8.00
C ASN A 246 -7.04 22.81 -8.73
N LYS A 247 -6.48 21.68 -8.26
CA LYS A 247 -6.63 20.38 -8.90
C LYS A 247 -7.82 19.58 -8.38
N TRP A 248 -8.10 19.66 -7.08
CA TRP A 248 -9.02 18.77 -6.36
C TRP A 248 -10.18 19.50 -5.67
N GLY A 249 -10.21 20.83 -5.74
CA GLY A 249 -11.16 21.65 -4.97
C GLY A 249 -10.75 21.84 -3.52
N LEU A 250 -11.47 22.71 -2.81
CA LEU A 250 -11.21 23.03 -1.40
C LEU A 250 -11.64 21.87 -0.50
N GLN A 251 -10.72 21.34 0.30
CA GLN A 251 -10.96 20.30 1.30
C GLN A 251 -10.35 20.72 2.64
N ARG A 252 -11.22 21.10 3.58
CA ARG A 252 -10.82 21.60 4.91
C ARG A 252 -10.73 20.47 5.91
N GLY A 253 -9.63 20.42 6.63
CA GLY A 253 -9.45 19.51 7.77
C GLY A 253 -9.69 20.19 9.11
N ASP A 254 -9.58 19.39 10.17
CA ASP A 254 -9.57 19.89 11.54
C ASP A 254 -8.35 20.80 11.79
N PRO A 255 -8.44 21.74 12.76
CA PRO A 255 -7.30 22.57 13.13
C PRO A 255 -6.09 21.73 13.58
N LEU A 256 -4.91 22.05 13.07
CA LEU A 256 -3.64 21.54 13.57
C LEU A 256 -3.19 22.41 14.74
N SER A 257 -3.28 21.88 15.96
CA SER A 257 -2.84 22.56 17.17
C SER A 257 -1.63 21.85 17.76
N ASP A 258 -0.51 22.56 17.89
CA ASP A 258 0.71 22.02 18.46
C ASP A 258 1.54 23.12 19.14
N GLU A 259 1.62 23.03 20.47
CA GLU A 259 2.25 24.05 21.32
C GLU A 259 3.77 24.14 21.18
N ARG A 260 4.39 23.17 20.50
CA ARG A 260 5.84 23.12 20.27
C ARG A 260 6.28 24.15 19.22
N PHE A 261 5.35 24.73 18.46
CA PHE A 261 5.64 25.71 17.42
C PHE A 261 5.32 27.13 17.90
N ALA A 262 6.34 27.99 17.91
CA ALA A 262 6.23 29.41 18.23
C ALA A 262 6.41 30.32 17.01
N ASP A 263 6.74 29.75 15.84
CA ASP A 263 6.93 30.47 14.59
C ASP A 263 6.13 29.84 13.43
N GLN A 264 5.68 30.69 12.50
CA GLN A 264 4.85 30.30 11.37
C GLN A 264 5.58 29.37 10.39
N ALA A 265 6.90 29.51 10.23
CA ALA A 265 7.67 28.71 9.28
C ALA A 265 7.71 27.23 9.69
N SER A 266 8.07 26.95 10.95
CA SER A 266 8.09 25.60 11.50
C SER A 266 6.70 24.97 11.52
N MET A 267 5.66 25.77 11.81
CA MET A 267 4.27 25.30 11.76
C MET A 267 3.80 24.99 10.34
N THR A 268 4.28 25.76 9.35
CA THR A 268 4.00 25.51 7.92
C THR A 268 4.63 24.19 7.46
N GLU A 269 5.89 23.94 7.84
CA GLU A 269 6.57 22.68 7.52
C GLU A 269 5.86 21.47 8.20
N TYR A 270 5.42 21.65 9.44
CA TYR A 270 4.62 20.63 10.12
C TYR A 270 3.28 20.37 9.43
N ALA A 271 2.56 21.42 9.04
CA ALA A 271 1.31 21.29 8.29
C ALA A 271 1.54 20.54 6.97
N GLN A 272 2.60 20.88 6.22
CA GLN A 272 3.00 20.19 4.98
C GLN A 272 3.26 18.70 5.17
N GLN A 273 3.87 18.31 6.29
CA GLN A 273 4.17 16.91 6.60
C GLN A 273 2.97 16.14 7.14
N THR A 274 2.00 16.84 7.73
CA THR A 274 0.88 16.23 8.43
C THR A 274 -0.34 16.06 7.54
N ILE A 275 -0.63 17.04 6.67
CA ILE A 275 -1.82 16.98 5.82
C ILE A 275 -1.58 16.13 4.57
N GLN A 276 -2.62 15.38 4.18
CA GLN A 276 -2.64 14.64 2.93
C GLN A 276 -3.21 15.53 1.82
N ALA A 277 -2.39 16.43 1.26
CA ALA A 277 -2.82 17.39 0.23
C ALA A 277 -2.94 16.77 -1.19
N GLN A 278 -2.74 15.46 -1.35
CA GLN A 278 -2.93 14.75 -2.61
C GLN A 278 -3.74 13.47 -2.36
N PRO A 279 -4.50 12.93 -3.34
CA PRO A 279 -5.19 11.66 -3.15
C PRO A 279 -4.19 10.55 -2.80
N ILE A 280 -4.61 9.63 -1.94
CA ILE A 280 -3.90 8.37 -1.77
C ILE A 280 -4.16 7.57 -3.03
N VAL A 281 -3.11 7.31 -3.79
CA VAL A 281 -3.24 6.41 -4.93
C VAL A 281 -3.02 4.99 -4.43
N THR A 282 -3.39 3.99 -5.17
CA THR A 282 -2.88 2.63 -4.99
C THR A 282 -2.79 1.99 -6.35
N LEU A 283 -1.64 1.40 -6.64
CA LEU A 283 -1.44 0.60 -7.84
C LEU A 283 -1.37 -0.86 -7.42
N THR A 284 -2.32 -1.65 -7.90
CA THR A 284 -2.37 -3.09 -7.61
C THR A 284 -2.35 -3.88 -8.91
N THR A 285 -1.75 -5.06 -8.87
CA THR A 285 -1.62 -5.95 -10.02
C THR A 285 -1.59 -7.40 -9.58
N THR A 286 -2.01 -8.32 -10.45
CA THR A 286 -1.69 -9.74 -10.31
C THR A 286 -0.53 -10.10 -11.24
N ALA A 287 0.42 -10.89 -10.72
CA ALA A 287 1.67 -11.17 -11.41
C ALA A 287 1.96 -12.66 -11.55
N TRP A 288 2.48 -13.05 -12.72
CA TRP A 288 2.94 -14.40 -13.01
C TRP A 288 4.38 -14.59 -12.56
N ASN A 289 4.62 -15.62 -11.75
CA ASN A 289 5.96 -16.16 -11.47
C ASN A 289 7.04 -15.13 -11.06
N ILE A 290 6.64 -14.10 -10.30
CA ILE A 290 7.55 -13.05 -9.83
C ILE A 290 8.10 -13.39 -8.43
N ALA A 291 9.40 -13.16 -8.23
CA ALA A 291 10.00 -13.21 -6.90
C ALA A 291 9.59 -11.96 -6.10
N ILE A 292 8.66 -12.12 -5.18
CA ILE A 292 8.19 -11.04 -4.30
C ILE A 292 9.01 -11.02 -3.02
N ARG A 293 9.74 -9.93 -2.75
CA ARG A 293 10.29 -9.65 -1.42
C ARG A 293 9.95 -8.24 -0.96
N GLN A 294 9.86 -8.10 0.35
CA GLN A 294 9.40 -6.88 1.01
C GLN A 294 10.30 -5.69 0.69
N CYS A 295 9.68 -4.52 0.46
CA CYS A 295 10.34 -3.24 0.17
C CYS A 295 11.26 -3.23 -1.07
N GLU A 296 11.15 -4.21 -1.98
CA GLU A 296 11.93 -4.20 -3.23
C GLU A 296 11.33 -3.28 -4.29
N THR A 297 12.18 -2.84 -5.22
CA THR A 297 11.82 -1.92 -6.30
C THR A 297 11.78 -2.65 -7.64
N VAL A 298 10.68 -2.49 -8.38
CA VAL A 298 10.46 -3.07 -9.71
C VAL A 298 10.18 -1.98 -10.75
N ARG A 299 10.48 -2.27 -12.00
CA ARG A 299 10.08 -1.40 -13.12
C ARG A 299 8.81 -1.95 -13.74
N LEU A 300 7.76 -1.14 -13.83
CA LEU A 300 6.51 -1.48 -14.50
C LEU A 300 6.46 -0.79 -15.86
N ILE A 301 6.20 -1.57 -16.91
CA ILE A 301 6.08 -1.07 -18.29
C ILE A 301 4.67 -1.38 -18.80
N MET A 302 3.99 -0.35 -19.30
CA MET A 302 2.69 -0.42 -19.97
C MET A 302 2.85 0.04 -21.42
N PRO A 303 3.20 -0.87 -22.35
CA PRO A 303 3.49 -0.51 -23.74
C PRO A 303 2.28 0.13 -24.45
N ASN A 304 1.07 -0.31 -24.11
CA ASN A 304 -0.18 0.23 -24.64
C ASN A 304 -0.40 1.71 -24.31
N LEU A 305 0.21 2.21 -23.23
CA LEU A 305 0.15 3.61 -22.80
C LEU A 305 1.42 4.39 -23.13
N ASP A 306 2.43 3.76 -23.75
CA ASP A 306 3.79 4.31 -23.89
C ASP A 306 4.33 4.86 -22.56
N TRP A 307 4.07 4.11 -21.49
CA TRP A 307 4.35 4.54 -20.13
C TRP A 307 5.16 3.49 -19.39
N GLN A 308 6.12 3.96 -18.60
CA GLN A 308 6.92 3.13 -17.73
C GLN A 308 7.21 3.89 -16.44
N THR A 309 7.33 3.16 -15.34
CA THR A 309 7.71 3.74 -14.06
C THR A 309 8.50 2.77 -13.21
N THR A 310 9.14 3.29 -12.18
CA THR A 310 9.77 2.50 -11.12
C THR A 310 8.93 2.63 -9.86
N VAL A 311 8.55 1.50 -9.29
CA VAL A 311 7.68 1.43 -8.11
C VAL A 311 8.28 0.52 -7.06
N THR A 312 8.10 0.89 -5.79
CA THR A 312 8.51 0.07 -4.65
C THR A 312 7.33 -0.75 -4.16
N LEU A 313 7.57 -1.98 -3.75
CA LEU A 313 6.54 -2.86 -3.21
C LEU A 313 6.05 -2.37 -1.83
N ASN A 314 4.74 -2.11 -1.71
CA ASN A 314 4.08 -1.69 -0.47
C ASN A 314 3.37 -2.85 0.22
N GLY A 315 2.91 -3.84 -0.55
CA GLY A 315 2.19 -4.97 -0.01
C GLY A 315 2.08 -6.14 -0.99
N PHE A 316 1.75 -7.31 -0.48
CA PHE A 316 1.38 -8.46 -1.30
C PHE A 316 0.41 -9.38 -0.58
N GLU A 317 -0.37 -10.11 -1.36
CA GLU A 317 -1.13 -11.28 -0.92
C GLU A 317 -0.77 -12.47 -1.81
N ARG A 318 -0.44 -13.63 -1.22
CA ARG A 318 -0.05 -14.81 -2.00
C ARG A 318 -0.43 -16.13 -1.33
N ASN A 319 -0.62 -17.16 -2.14
CA ASN A 319 -0.71 -18.55 -1.68
C ASN A 319 0.44 -19.38 -2.30
N PRO A 320 1.57 -19.58 -1.60
CA PRO A 320 2.70 -20.36 -2.12
C PRO A 320 2.43 -21.87 -2.17
N PHE A 321 1.33 -22.36 -1.57
CA PHE A 321 0.95 -23.77 -1.66
C PHE A 321 0.16 -24.04 -2.94
N ASN A 322 -0.43 -23.02 -3.55
CA ASN A 322 -1.15 -23.13 -4.80
C ASN A 322 -0.33 -22.53 -5.96
N PRO A 323 0.29 -23.36 -6.82
CA PRO A 323 1.09 -22.86 -7.93
C PRO A 323 0.25 -22.17 -9.02
N PHE A 324 -1.07 -22.29 -8.96
CA PHE A 324 -2.00 -21.64 -9.90
C PHE A 324 -2.61 -20.36 -9.32
N ALA A 325 -2.42 -20.09 -8.02
CA ALA A 325 -2.89 -18.85 -7.42
C ALA A 325 -1.87 -17.74 -7.69
N LEU A 326 -2.26 -16.76 -8.51
CA LEU A 326 -1.43 -15.60 -8.77
C LEU A 326 -1.38 -14.70 -7.53
N PRO A 327 -0.19 -14.24 -7.11
CA PRO A 327 -0.08 -13.24 -6.06
C PRO A 327 -0.65 -11.89 -6.51
N THR A 328 -1.32 -11.22 -5.59
CA THR A 328 -1.69 -9.81 -5.72
C THR A 328 -0.58 -8.96 -5.14
N ILE A 329 -0.15 -7.96 -5.88
CA ILE A 329 0.92 -7.03 -5.50
C ILE A 329 0.33 -5.63 -5.40
N THR A 330 0.70 -4.93 -4.33
CA THR A 330 0.39 -3.51 -4.11
C THR A 330 1.69 -2.72 -4.11
N PHE A 331 1.76 -1.70 -4.96
CA PHE A 331 2.92 -0.82 -5.03
C PHE A 331 2.70 0.48 -4.25
N ASP A 332 3.81 1.02 -3.74
CA ASP A 332 3.85 2.32 -3.09
C ASP A 332 3.78 3.42 -4.14
N ASN A 333 3.10 4.50 -3.77
CA ASN A 333 2.81 5.61 -4.64
C ASN A 333 3.85 6.69 -4.41
N ALA A 334 4.87 6.70 -5.24
CA ALA A 334 5.41 7.98 -5.66
C ALA A 334 4.27 8.71 -6.39
N SER A 335 3.69 9.74 -5.77
CA SER A 335 2.63 10.60 -6.32
C SER A 335 2.97 11.17 -7.71
N LEU A 336 4.27 11.22 -8.07
CA LEU A 336 4.77 11.52 -9.41
C LEU A 336 4.39 10.45 -10.45
N ALA A 337 4.64 9.16 -10.16
CA ALA A 337 4.37 8.07 -11.10
C ALA A 337 2.89 8.00 -11.50
N VAL A 338 1.98 8.29 -10.56
CA VAL A 338 0.54 8.25 -10.82
C VAL A 338 0.05 9.52 -11.54
N ASN A 339 0.59 10.68 -11.21
CA ASN A 339 0.27 11.87 -12.01
C ASN A 339 0.69 11.64 -13.47
N ASP A 340 1.83 10.99 -13.68
CA ASP A 340 2.31 10.60 -15.00
C ASP A 340 1.44 9.54 -15.67
N ILE A 341 0.95 8.52 -14.93
CA ILE A 341 0.05 7.50 -15.51
C ILE A 341 -1.29 8.12 -15.92
N ASN A 342 -1.85 9.02 -15.12
CA ASN A 342 -3.08 9.74 -15.46
C ASN A 342 -2.88 10.59 -16.72
N VAL A 343 -1.76 11.34 -16.78
CA VAL A 343 -1.41 12.13 -17.96
C VAL A 343 -1.21 11.24 -19.19
N ALA A 344 -0.56 10.08 -19.05
CA ALA A 344 -0.36 9.12 -20.14
C ALA A 344 -1.69 8.54 -20.63
N MET A 345 -2.58 8.16 -19.71
CA MET A 345 -3.94 7.69 -20.05
C MET A 345 -4.74 8.76 -20.80
N PHE A 346 -4.74 10.00 -20.32
CA PHE A 346 -5.43 11.10 -21.02
C PHE A 346 -4.84 11.34 -22.41
N LYS A 347 -3.51 11.39 -22.55
CA LYS A 347 -2.85 11.52 -23.86
C LYS A 347 -3.22 10.38 -24.80
N HIS A 348 -3.27 9.14 -24.32
CA HIS A 348 -3.67 7.99 -25.11
C HIS A 348 -5.10 8.13 -25.65
N ILE A 349 -6.04 8.55 -24.79
CA ILE A 349 -7.44 8.80 -25.18
C ILE A 349 -7.52 9.93 -26.22
N THR A 350 -6.82 11.04 -26.02
CA THR A 350 -6.80 12.16 -26.97
C THR A 350 -6.23 11.73 -28.31
N ASN A 351 -5.10 11.02 -28.32
CA ASN A 351 -4.49 10.52 -29.56
C ASN A 351 -5.41 9.54 -30.31
N ALA A 352 -6.09 8.65 -29.59
CA ALA A 352 -7.06 7.73 -30.18
C ALA A 352 -8.24 8.49 -30.81
N HIS A 353 -8.77 9.50 -30.11
CA HIS A 353 -9.84 10.36 -30.62
C HIS A 353 -9.41 11.12 -31.89
N ASP A 354 -8.22 11.72 -31.89
CA ASP A 354 -7.67 12.45 -33.04
C ASP A 354 -7.48 11.53 -34.25
N ASN A 355 -7.01 10.30 -34.03
CA ASN A 355 -6.85 9.32 -35.11
C ASN A 355 -8.19 8.88 -35.68
N VAL A 356 -9.20 8.61 -34.84
CA VAL A 356 -10.57 8.31 -35.28
C VAL A 356 -11.16 9.49 -36.06
N GLY A 357 -10.96 10.72 -35.58
CA GLY A 357 -11.38 11.94 -36.27
C GLY A 357 -10.78 12.04 -37.67
N LYS A 358 -9.47 11.82 -37.81
CA LYS A 358 -8.78 11.79 -39.12
C LYS A 358 -9.34 10.70 -40.04
N THR A 359 -9.56 9.49 -39.54
CA THR A 359 -10.13 8.40 -40.33
C THR A 359 -11.56 8.72 -40.77
N MET A 360 -12.37 9.33 -39.92
CA MET A 360 -13.72 9.76 -40.26
C MET A 360 -13.70 10.85 -41.35
N THR A 361 -12.80 11.83 -41.25
CA THR A 361 -12.63 12.86 -42.29
C THR A 361 -12.18 12.25 -43.61
N GLN A 362 -11.27 11.27 -43.58
CA GLN A 362 -10.85 10.55 -44.79
C GLN A 362 -12.00 9.75 -45.41
N LEU A 363 -12.80 9.06 -44.60
CA LEU A 363 -13.99 8.34 -45.07
C LEU A 363 -15.05 9.30 -45.65
N GLN A 364 -15.26 10.45 -45.03
CA GLN A 364 -16.17 11.49 -45.56
C GLN A 364 -15.67 12.04 -46.89
N ALA A 365 -14.37 12.28 -47.03
CA ALA A 365 -13.77 12.72 -48.29
C ALA A 365 -13.98 11.67 -49.39
N VAL A 366 -13.67 10.39 -49.11
CA VAL A 366 -13.89 9.28 -50.05
C VAL A 366 -15.37 9.10 -50.39
N LEU A 367 -16.27 9.28 -49.42
CA LEU A 367 -17.71 9.21 -49.67
C LEU A 367 -18.21 10.39 -50.53
N GLY A 368 -17.67 11.59 -50.31
CA GLY A 368 -17.92 12.75 -51.16
C GLY A 368 -17.44 12.53 -52.58
N ASP A 369 -16.23 12.01 -52.76
CA ASP A 369 -15.67 11.67 -54.07
C ASP A 369 -16.52 10.60 -54.80
N LEU A 370 -17.13 9.66 -54.07
CA LEU A 370 -18.07 8.66 -54.62
C LEU A 370 -19.47 9.21 -54.93
N GLN A 371 -19.87 10.31 -54.29
CA GLN A 371 -21.14 11.00 -54.59
C GLN A 371 -20.98 11.93 -55.79
N ASP A 372 -19.81 12.54 -55.95
CA ASP A 372 -19.49 13.48 -57.03
C ASP A 372 -18.92 12.81 -58.28
N GLY A 373 -18.34 11.60 -58.15
CA GLY A 373 -17.84 10.77 -59.25
C GLY A 373 -18.51 9.40 -59.27
N ASP A 374 -19.16 9.05 -60.38
CA ASP A 374 -19.75 7.73 -60.66
C ASP A 374 -21.07 7.35 -59.97
N LEU A 375 -21.99 8.30 -59.80
CA LEU A 375 -23.36 7.95 -60.17
C LEU A 375 -23.39 7.90 -61.70
N ILE A 376 -23.80 6.77 -62.29
CA ILE A 376 -24.09 6.68 -63.73
C ILE A 376 -25.18 7.72 -64.02
N THR A 377 -24.79 8.91 -64.45
CA THR A 377 -25.69 10.00 -64.84
C THR A 377 -25.50 10.41 -66.30
N ASP A 378 -24.58 9.75 -67.01
CA ASP A 378 -24.45 9.95 -68.45
C ASP A 378 -25.60 9.20 -69.13
N ASP A 379 -26.52 9.96 -69.75
CA ASP A 379 -27.69 9.44 -70.47
C ASP A 379 -27.27 8.34 -71.47
N ASP A 380 -26.05 8.44 -72.01
CA ASP A 380 -25.45 7.50 -72.97
C ASP A 380 -25.15 6.10 -72.36
N THR A 381 -25.08 5.99 -71.04
CA THR A 381 -24.89 4.71 -70.32
C THR A 381 -26.23 4.07 -69.93
N ILE A 382 -27.25 4.88 -69.64
CA ILE A 382 -28.63 4.41 -69.43
C ILE A 382 -29.23 3.90 -70.76
N ASP A 383 -28.96 4.59 -71.86
CA ASP A 383 -29.42 4.17 -73.21
C ASP A 383 -28.76 2.85 -73.65
N LYS A 384 -27.46 2.65 -73.36
CA LYS A 384 -26.79 1.35 -73.60
C LYS A 384 -27.32 0.21 -72.73
N LEU A 385 -27.79 0.50 -71.51
CA LEU A 385 -28.44 -0.49 -70.65
C LEU A 385 -29.87 -0.83 -71.12
N ASN A 386 -30.59 0.15 -71.67
CA ASN A 386 -31.89 -0.06 -72.29
C ASN A 386 -31.77 -0.87 -73.61
N GLU A 387 -30.75 -0.60 -74.43
CA GLU A 387 -30.45 -1.42 -75.63
C GLU A 387 -30.06 -2.87 -75.27
N LEU A 388 -29.41 -3.10 -74.12
CA LEU A 388 -29.14 -4.44 -73.60
C LEU A 388 -30.38 -5.13 -73.02
N GLY A 389 -31.43 -4.38 -72.65
CA GLY A 389 -32.71 -4.89 -72.16
C GLY A 389 -33.71 -5.28 -73.26
N GLU A 390 -33.51 -4.83 -74.51
CA GLU A 390 -34.33 -5.23 -75.66
C GLU A 390 -33.80 -6.48 -76.40
N ILE A 391 -32.76 -7.14 -75.87
CA ILE A 391 -32.32 -8.46 -76.30
C ILE A 391 -32.73 -9.51 -75.26
N SER A 392 -34.05 -9.63 -75.05
CA SER A 392 -34.86 -10.87 -74.81
C SER A 392 -36.13 -10.59 -74.02
#